data_AF-A0A4Q5RWW1-F1
#
_entry.id   AF-A0A4Q5RWW1-F1
#
_cell.length_a   1.000
_cell.length_b   1.000
_cell.length_c   1.000
_cell.angle_alpha   90.00
_cell.angle_beta   90.00
_cell.angle_gamma   90.00
#
_symmetry.space_group_name_H-M   'P 1'
#
loop_
_entity.id
_entity.type
_entity.pdbx_description
1 polymer ?
#
loop_
_entity_poly.entity_id
_entity_poly.type
_entity_poly.pdbx_seq_one_letter_code
_entity_poly.pdbx_strand_id
1 'polypeptide(L)'
;WNNNQYDSARGNRKAEEAAVLPRVAKLGTDMKTFSGAVKEVQLLDKGGKPFFEKDNDKRFFEGSWVFKKDGRYYFTYSTGDTHNLVYATGTSPYGPFTYQGIILNPVEGWTSHHSIIQANGRWWLFYHDTQLSGKTHLRNVKVTELKFNPDGSIQSLTAQK
;
A
#
# COMPACT_ATOMS: atom_id res chain seq x y z
N TRP A 1 -18.58 1.77 1.13
CA TRP A 1 -18.12 1.77 2.54
C TRP A 1 -17.89 3.20 3.01
N ASN A 2 -18.52 3.60 4.12
CA ASN A 2 -18.28 4.87 4.81
C ASN A 2 -18.34 4.64 6.31
N ASN A 3 -17.38 5.18 7.06
CA ASN A 3 -17.31 5.02 8.52
C ASN A 3 -17.45 3.55 8.96
N ASN A 4 -16.81 2.63 8.23
CA ASN A 4 -16.87 1.17 8.46
C ASN A 4 -18.25 0.53 8.26
N GLN A 5 -19.17 1.19 7.55
CA GLN A 5 -20.47 0.62 7.17
C GLN A 5 -20.55 0.47 5.65
N TYR A 6 -21.02 -0.70 5.21
CA TYR A 6 -21.36 -0.96 3.82
C TYR A 6 -22.73 -0.35 3.51
N ASP A 7 -22.82 0.33 2.37
CA ASP A 7 -24.05 0.94 1.87
C ASP A 7 -24.12 0.62 0.38
N SER A 8 -25.07 -0.25 0.00
CA SER A 8 -25.25 -0.71 -1.38
C SER A 8 -25.91 0.35 -2.27
N ALA A 9 -26.58 1.35 -1.71
CA ALA A 9 -27.30 2.37 -2.48
C ALA A 9 -26.40 3.56 -2.87
N ARG A 10 -25.28 3.77 -2.17
CA ARG A 10 -24.42 4.96 -2.35
C ARG A 10 -23.70 5.03 -3.71
N GLY A 11 -23.51 3.91 -4.39
CA GLY A 11 -22.70 3.84 -5.61
C GLY A 11 -21.21 4.17 -5.36
N ASN A 12 -20.49 4.48 -6.43
CA ASN A 12 -19.07 4.85 -6.36
C ASN A 12 -18.89 6.25 -5.78
N ARG A 13 -17.75 6.47 -5.11
CA ARG A 13 -17.38 7.78 -4.58
C ARG A 13 -17.06 8.76 -5.71
N LYS A 14 -17.37 10.04 -5.51
CA LYS A 14 -17.09 11.14 -6.43
C LYS A 14 -15.65 11.62 -6.25
N ALA A 15 -15.09 12.18 -7.32
CA ALA A 15 -13.72 12.69 -7.40
C ALA A 15 -13.32 13.64 -6.25
N GLU A 16 -14.26 14.47 -5.78
CA GLU A 16 -14.06 15.49 -4.76
C GLU A 16 -14.26 14.96 -3.33
N GLU A 17 -14.71 13.72 -3.16
CA GLU A 17 -14.83 13.11 -1.84
C GLU A 17 -13.46 12.69 -1.30
N ALA A 18 -13.30 12.74 0.02
CA ALA A 18 -12.10 12.24 0.68
C ALA A 18 -11.86 10.76 0.32
N ALA A 19 -10.61 10.38 0.09
CA ALA A 19 -10.25 9.01 -0.22
C ALA A 19 -10.54 8.08 0.97
N VAL A 20 -10.93 6.84 0.69
CA VAL A 20 -11.03 5.81 1.74
C VAL A 20 -9.64 5.51 2.31
N LEU A 21 -9.53 5.53 3.63
CA LEU A 21 -8.28 5.26 4.34
C LEU A 21 -8.15 3.77 4.74
N PRO A 22 -6.92 3.24 4.83
CA PRO A 22 -6.70 1.92 5.41
C PRO A 22 -7.05 1.89 6.90
N ARG A 23 -7.12 0.69 7.47
CA ARG A 23 -7.44 0.45 8.89
C ARG A 23 -6.28 -0.23 9.61
N VAL A 24 -6.13 0.08 10.89
CA VAL A 24 -5.14 -0.56 11.77
C VAL A 24 -5.76 -0.84 13.13
N ALA A 25 -5.46 -2.01 13.69
CA ALA A 25 -5.81 -2.37 15.06
C ALA A 25 -4.67 -3.19 15.65
N LYS A 26 -4.40 -3.00 16.94
CA LYS A 26 -3.45 -3.85 17.66
C LYS A 26 -4.13 -5.18 17.92
N LEU A 27 -3.46 -6.28 17.58
CA LEU A 27 -3.92 -7.61 17.97
C LEU A 27 -3.85 -7.81 19.49
N GLY A 28 -4.77 -8.60 20.02
CA GLY A 28 -4.69 -9.18 21.36
C GLY A 28 -3.50 -10.12 21.46
N THR A 29 -3.08 -10.41 22.69
CA THR A 29 -2.01 -11.39 22.93
C THR A 29 -2.38 -12.81 22.48
N ASP A 30 -3.67 -13.08 22.27
CA ASP A 30 -4.20 -14.32 21.71
C ASP A 30 -4.09 -14.41 20.18
N MET A 31 -3.75 -13.31 19.51
CA MET A 31 -3.69 -13.14 18.05
C MET A 31 -5.03 -13.40 17.32
N LYS A 32 -6.15 -13.41 18.05
CA LYS A 32 -7.50 -13.69 17.54
C LYS A 32 -8.47 -12.54 17.76
N THR A 33 -8.16 -11.64 18.69
CA THR A 33 -8.96 -10.45 19.00
C THR A 33 -8.17 -9.17 18.72
N PHE A 34 -8.84 -8.02 18.73
CA PHE A 34 -8.17 -6.72 18.80
C PHE A 34 -8.07 -6.27 20.26
N SER A 35 -6.88 -5.85 20.68
CA SER A 35 -6.66 -5.26 22.02
C SER A 35 -7.04 -3.77 22.10
N GLY A 36 -7.54 -3.20 21.01
CA GLY A 36 -8.03 -1.83 20.96
C GLY A 36 -8.93 -1.59 19.75
N ALA A 37 -9.53 -0.40 19.69
CA ALA A 37 -10.41 -0.02 18.59
C ALA A 37 -9.66 -0.01 17.24
N VAL A 38 -10.39 -0.36 16.18
CA VAL A 38 -9.93 -0.17 14.81
C VAL A 38 -9.83 1.32 14.52
N LYS A 39 -8.69 1.76 13.99
CA LYS A 39 -8.40 3.15 13.66
C LYS A 39 -8.19 3.32 12.16
N GLU A 40 -8.52 4.49 11.63
CA GLU A 40 -8.12 4.87 10.29
C GLU A 40 -6.63 5.26 10.27
N VAL A 41 -5.93 4.83 9.23
CA VAL A 41 -4.54 5.21 8.97
C VAL A 41 -4.53 6.44 8.09
N GLN A 42 -4.07 7.57 8.62
CA GLN A 42 -3.99 8.82 7.86
C GLN A 42 -2.85 8.75 6.83
N LEU A 43 -3.19 8.96 5.55
CA LEU A 43 -2.25 9.05 4.44
C LEU A 43 -2.26 10.48 3.90
N LEU A 44 -1.10 11.13 3.91
CA LEU A 44 -0.97 12.55 3.65
C LEU A 44 0.04 12.83 2.53
N ASP A 45 -0.13 13.94 1.82
CA ASP A 45 0.89 14.49 0.93
C ASP A 45 2.05 15.14 1.71
N LYS A 46 3.05 15.67 0.97
CA LYS A 46 4.22 16.34 1.57
C LYS A 46 3.88 17.62 2.35
N GLY A 47 2.71 18.22 2.09
CA GLY A 47 2.18 19.37 2.81
C GLY A 47 1.27 19.00 3.99
N GLY A 48 1.11 17.71 4.29
CA GLY A 48 0.26 17.23 5.38
C GLY A 48 -1.24 17.19 5.05
N LYS A 49 -1.62 17.26 3.77
CA LYS A 49 -3.03 17.23 3.34
C LYS A 49 -3.47 15.81 2.98
N PRO A 50 -4.73 15.43 3.28
CA PRO A 50 -5.27 14.13 2.87
C PRO A 50 -5.53 14.08 1.35
N PHE A 51 -5.59 12.87 0.81
CA PHE A 51 -5.98 12.62 -0.58
C PHE A 51 -7.49 12.57 -0.78
N PHE A 52 -7.93 12.98 -1.97
CA PHE A 52 -9.29 12.81 -2.47
C PHE A 52 -9.37 11.62 -3.43
N GLU A 53 -10.57 11.20 -3.79
CA GLU A 53 -10.78 10.07 -4.70
C GLU A 53 -10.15 10.27 -6.09
N LYS A 54 -10.10 11.53 -6.55
CA LYS A 54 -9.41 11.91 -7.80
C LYS A 54 -7.90 11.74 -7.77
N ASP A 55 -7.28 11.66 -6.60
CA ASP A 55 -5.83 11.48 -6.45
C ASP A 55 -5.47 9.98 -6.56
N ASN A 56 -6.06 9.28 -7.55
CA ASN A 56 -6.03 7.82 -7.71
C ASN A 56 -4.65 7.24 -8.03
N ASP A 57 -3.66 8.08 -8.33
CA ASP A 57 -2.25 7.71 -8.44
C ASP A 57 -1.51 7.66 -7.09
N LYS A 58 -2.15 8.12 -6.01
CA LYS A 58 -1.57 8.22 -4.66
C LYS A 58 -2.46 7.69 -3.54
N ARG A 59 -3.79 7.80 -3.66
CA ARG A 59 -4.71 7.32 -2.61
C ARG A 59 -4.66 5.80 -2.46
N PHE A 60 -5.06 5.33 -1.29
CA PHE A 60 -5.18 3.92 -1.00
C PHE A 60 -6.28 3.27 -1.84
N PHE A 61 -6.01 2.05 -2.32
CA PHE A 61 -7.02 1.16 -2.89
C PHE A 61 -7.07 -0.15 -2.10
N GLU A 62 -5.96 -0.90 -2.03
CA GLU A 62 -5.90 -2.19 -1.34
C GLU A 62 -4.46 -2.60 -0.94
N GLY A 63 -4.34 -3.77 -0.30
CA GLY A 63 -3.07 -4.48 -0.18
C GLY A 63 -2.03 -3.79 0.72
N SER A 64 -2.47 -3.33 1.89
CA SER A 64 -1.57 -2.70 2.87
C SER A 64 -0.50 -3.67 3.36
N TRP A 65 0.75 -3.23 3.33
CA TRP A 65 1.89 -3.89 3.94
C TRP A 65 2.71 -2.89 4.76
N VAL A 66 3.23 -3.30 5.91
CA VAL A 66 4.00 -2.42 6.80
C VAL A 66 5.29 -3.09 7.23
N PHE A 67 6.41 -2.38 7.13
CA PHE A 67 7.68 -2.80 7.70
C PHE A 67 8.40 -1.61 8.38
N LYS A 68 9.38 -1.92 9.23
CA LYS A 68 10.19 -0.92 9.92
C LYS A 68 11.65 -1.01 9.46
N LYS A 69 12.25 0.14 9.14
CA LYS A 69 13.67 0.28 8.79
C LYS A 69 14.19 1.58 9.39
N ASP A 70 15.34 1.52 10.05
CA ASP A 70 16.04 2.69 10.65
C ASP A 70 15.13 3.60 11.47
N GLY A 71 14.29 3.00 12.33
CA GLY A 71 13.36 3.72 13.19
C GLY A 71 12.08 4.23 12.51
N ARG A 72 11.97 4.16 11.18
CA ARG A 72 10.79 4.61 10.42
C ARG A 72 9.89 3.45 10.02
N TYR A 73 8.60 3.70 9.99
CA TYR A 73 7.59 2.78 9.45
C TYR A 73 7.33 3.14 7.99
N TYR A 74 7.31 2.12 7.14
CA TYR A 74 6.98 2.19 5.74
C TYR A 74 5.62 1.52 5.56
N PHE A 75 4.60 2.32 5.21
CA PHE A 75 3.28 1.84 4.86
C PHE A 75 3.18 1.80 3.34
N THR A 76 3.01 0.61 2.79
CA THR A 76 3.05 0.35 1.35
C THR A 76 1.73 -0.25 0.89
N TYR A 77 1.28 0.08 -0.31
CA TYR A 77 -0.07 -0.29 -0.78
C TYR A 77 -0.21 -0.22 -2.30
N SER A 78 -1.28 -0.83 -2.81
CA SER A 78 -1.69 -0.72 -4.21
C SER A 78 -2.61 0.47 -4.42
N THR A 79 -2.45 1.15 -5.54
CA THR A 79 -3.34 2.22 -6.00
C THR A 79 -4.48 1.72 -6.90
N GLY A 80 -4.55 0.40 -7.15
CA GLY A 80 -5.67 -0.24 -7.84
C GLY A 80 -5.83 0.19 -9.29
N ASP A 81 -6.72 1.15 -9.56
CA ASP A 81 -7.08 1.61 -10.91
C ASP A 81 -5.97 2.38 -11.64
N THR A 82 -4.88 2.73 -10.95
CA THR A 82 -3.64 3.23 -11.57
C THR A 82 -2.49 2.22 -11.49
N HIS A 83 -2.74 1.04 -10.92
CA HIS A 83 -1.89 -0.16 -10.96
C HIS A 83 -0.51 -0.05 -10.29
N ASN A 84 -0.19 1.05 -9.61
CA ASN A 84 1.10 1.23 -8.95
C ASN A 84 1.13 0.56 -7.57
N LEU A 85 2.32 0.13 -7.17
CA LEU A 85 2.64 -0.05 -5.75
C LEU A 85 3.35 1.20 -5.27
N VAL A 86 2.87 1.80 -4.19
CA VAL A 86 3.38 3.05 -3.64
C VAL A 86 3.67 2.92 -2.15
N TYR A 87 4.36 3.92 -1.60
CA TYR A 87 4.65 3.95 -0.17
C TYR A 87 4.56 5.35 0.44
N ALA A 88 4.27 5.33 1.73
CA ALA A 88 4.30 6.46 2.64
C ALA A 88 5.12 6.10 3.89
N THR A 89 5.71 7.09 4.55
CA THR A 89 6.53 6.86 5.77
C THR A 89 6.04 7.65 6.97
N GLY A 90 6.24 7.11 8.16
CA GLY A 90 5.86 7.71 9.43
C GLY A 90 6.73 7.22 10.59
N THR A 91 6.56 7.80 11.76
CA THR A 91 7.32 7.47 12.99
C THR A 91 6.56 6.54 13.94
N SER A 92 5.31 6.22 13.60
CA SER A 92 4.40 5.39 14.41
C SER A 92 3.76 4.31 13.53
N PRO A 93 3.49 3.10 14.06
CA PRO A 93 2.73 2.09 13.33
C PRO A 93 1.29 2.50 13.04
N TYR A 94 0.79 3.55 13.71
CA TYR A 94 -0.56 4.11 13.51
C TYR A 94 -0.58 5.31 12.55
N GLY A 95 0.58 5.72 12.02
CA GLY A 95 0.70 6.94 11.22
C GLY A 95 0.66 8.23 12.07
N PRO A 96 0.38 9.40 11.43
CA PRO A 96 0.12 9.55 9.99
C PRO A 96 1.33 9.13 9.15
N PHE A 97 1.09 8.75 7.89
CA PHE A 97 2.13 8.44 6.91
C PHE A 97 2.14 9.48 5.80
N THR A 98 3.31 10.03 5.49
CA THR A 98 3.54 10.96 4.39
C THR A 98 3.98 10.21 3.14
N TYR A 99 3.25 10.37 2.03
CA TYR A 99 3.54 9.77 0.73
C TYR A 99 4.96 10.10 0.26
N GLN A 100 5.66 9.11 -0.28
CA GLN A 100 7.04 9.23 -0.73
C GLN A 100 7.22 8.94 -2.22
N GLY A 101 6.49 7.99 -2.79
CA GLY A 101 6.60 7.67 -4.22
C GLY A 101 6.15 6.26 -4.59
N ILE A 102 6.49 5.88 -5.83
CA ILE A 102 6.23 4.56 -6.41
C ILE A 102 7.35 3.59 -6.02
N ILE A 103 6.97 2.37 -5.62
CA ILE A 103 7.84 1.21 -5.44
C ILE A 103 7.95 0.42 -6.75
N LEU A 104 6.80 0.12 -7.36
CA LEU A 104 6.71 -0.69 -8.58
C LEU A 104 5.70 -0.07 -9.53
N ASN A 105 6.15 0.21 -10.76
CA ASN A 105 5.30 0.61 -11.88
C ASN A 105 4.33 -0.53 -12.28
N PRO A 106 3.29 -0.24 -13.08
CA PRO A 106 2.29 -1.24 -13.45
C PRO A 106 2.87 -2.53 -14.01
N VAL A 107 2.25 -3.65 -13.64
CA VAL A 107 2.59 -5.01 -14.09
C VAL A 107 1.59 -5.48 -15.15
N GLU A 108 1.84 -6.64 -15.77
CA GLU A 108 0.83 -7.27 -16.62
C GLU A 108 -0.35 -7.80 -15.77
N GLY A 109 -1.57 -7.54 -16.22
CA GLY A 109 -2.81 -7.81 -15.48
C GLY A 109 -3.32 -6.60 -14.70
N TRP A 110 -4.56 -6.66 -14.23
CA TRP A 110 -5.20 -5.50 -13.58
C TRP A 110 -4.71 -5.25 -12.15
N THR A 111 -4.52 -6.31 -11.36
CA THR A 111 -4.14 -6.19 -9.95
C THR A 111 -2.63 -6.10 -9.78
N SER A 112 -2.16 -5.20 -8.93
CA SER A 112 -0.80 -5.22 -8.35
C SER A 112 -0.90 -5.41 -6.84
N HIS A 113 -0.11 -6.33 -6.28
CA HIS A 113 -0.07 -6.63 -4.83
C HIS A 113 1.35 -7.04 -4.45
N HIS A 114 1.70 -6.93 -3.15
CA HIS A 114 3.06 -7.21 -2.72
C HIS A 114 3.23 -7.53 -1.23
N SER A 115 4.45 -7.96 -0.90
CA SER A 115 5.04 -7.87 0.43
C SER A 115 6.52 -7.50 0.32
N ILE A 116 7.06 -6.90 1.39
CA ILE A 116 8.47 -6.49 1.47
C ILE A 116 9.08 -7.09 2.73
N ILE A 117 10.14 -7.88 2.56
CA ILE A 117 10.84 -8.54 3.66
C ILE A 117 12.35 -8.25 3.61
N GLN A 118 12.98 -8.31 4.77
CA GLN A 118 14.43 -8.34 4.89
C GLN A 118 14.89 -9.78 5.11
N ALA A 119 15.82 -10.27 4.29
CA ALA A 119 16.42 -11.59 4.43
C ALA A 119 17.88 -11.56 3.99
N ASN A 120 18.77 -12.15 4.79
CA ASN A 120 20.22 -12.22 4.51
C ASN A 120 20.86 -10.86 4.21
N GLY A 121 20.51 -9.84 5.01
CA GLY A 121 21.04 -8.48 4.86
C GLY A 121 20.50 -7.70 3.66
N ARG A 122 19.60 -8.27 2.87
CA ARG A 122 19.00 -7.67 1.67
C ARG A 122 17.50 -7.48 1.84
N TRP A 123 16.93 -6.57 1.07
CA TRP A 123 15.50 -6.33 1.03
C TRP A 123 14.91 -6.89 -0.26
N TRP A 124 13.73 -7.49 -0.15
CA TRP A 124 13.08 -8.21 -1.23
C TRP A 124 11.66 -7.72 -1.39
N LEU A 125 11.30 -7.40 -2.64
CA LEU A 125 9.93 -7.14 -3.05
C LEU A 125 9.37 -8.41 -3.69
N PHE A 126 8.38 -9.01 -3.03
CA PHE A 126 7.54 -10.05 -3.63
C PHE A 126 6.33 -9.38 -4.25
N TYR A 127 6.00 -9.72 -5.48
CA TYR A 127 4.87 -9.18 -6.23
C TYR A 127 4.29 -10.26 -7.15
N HIS A 128 3.24 -9.96 -7.92
CA HIS A 128 2.73 -10.86 -8.94
C HIS A 128 2.49 -10.14 -10.26
N ASP A 129 2.36 -10.90 -11.34
CA ASP A 129 1.81 -10.46 -12.62
C ASP A 129 1.05 -11.61 -13.30
N THR A 130 0.67 -11.43 -14.57
CA THR A 130 -0.04 -12.43 -15.37
C THR A 130 0.77 -12.98 -16.53
N GLN A 131 2.09 -12.76 -16.61
CA GLN A 131 2.86 -13.08 -17.81
C GLN A 131 2.83 -14.56 -18.20
N LEU A 132 2.62 -15.47 -17.24
CA LEU A 132 2.47 -16.90 -17.55
C LEU A 132 1.11 -17.26 -18.17
N SER A 133 0.08 -16.44 -17.95
CA SER A 133 -1.31 -16.80 -18.30
C SER A 133 -2.00 -15.84 -19.27
N GLY A 134 -1.57 -14.58 -19.32
CA GLY A 134 -2.27 -13.47 -19.98
C GLY A 134 -3.64 -13.14 -19.38
N LYS A 135 -3.99 -13.64 -18.18
CA LYS A 135 -5.32 -13.51 -17.58
C LYS A 135 -5.25 -12.93 -16.17
N THR A 136 -5.88 -11.78 -15.93
CA THR A 136 -5.93 -11.07 -14.63
C THR A 136 -6.19 -11.95 -13.41
N HIS A 137 -7.05 -12.96 -13.52
CA HIS A 137 -7.41 -13.84 -12.40
C HIS A 137 -6.49 -15.05 -12.22
N LEU A 138 -5.54 -15.30 -13.14
CA LEU A 138 -4.55 -16.38 -13.07
C LEU A 138 -3.14 -15.79 -12.97
N ARG A 139 -2.65 -15.59 -11.76
CA ARG A 139 -1.41 -14.83 -11.50
C ARG A 139 -0.24 -15.74 -11.15
N ASN A 140 0.97 -15.22 -11.29
CA ASN A 140 2.21 -15.84 -10.82
C ASN A 140 3.01 -14.87 -9.95
N VAL A 141 3.56 -15.38 -8.85
CA VAL A 141 4.41 -14.58 -7.94
C VAL A 141 5.82 -14.46 -8.50
N LYS A 142 6.42 -13.29 -8.34
CA LYS A 142 7.80 -12.95 -8.66
C LYS A 142 8.48 -12.30 -7.45
N VAL A 143 9.80 -12.24 -7.49
CA VAL A 143 10.61 -11.58 -6.47
C VAL A 143 11.73 -10.79 -7.14
N THR A 144 12.05 -9.63 -6.59
CA THR A 144 13.20 -8.83 -7.00
C THR A 144 13.83 -8.15 -5.79
N GLU A 145 15.10 -7.79 -5.90
CA GLU A 145 15.77 -7.02 -4.85
C GLU A 145 15.21 -5.60 -4.78
N LEU A 146 14.88 -5.16 -3.57
CA LEU A 146 14.47 -3.80 -3.27
C LEU A 146 15.67 -3.02 -2.74
N LYS A 147 15.93 -1.84 -3.30
CA LYS A 147 17.05 -0.98 -2.89
C LYS A 147 16.53 0.33 -2.30
N PHE A 148 17.24 0.81 -1.29
CA PHE A 148 16.99 2.08 -0.63
C PHE A 148 18.11 3.06 -0.96
N ASN A 149 17.75 4.32 -1.14
CA ASN A 149 18.69 5.43 -1.17
C ASN A 149 19.14 5.78 0.27
N PRO A 150 20.24 6.54 0.41
CA PRO A 150 20.77 6.93 1.73
C PRO A 150 19.77 7.71 2.60
N ASP A 151 18.84 8.46 1.99
CA ASP A 151 17.77 9.20 2.69
C ASP A 151 16.59 8.32 3.15
N GLY A 152 16.66 7.02 2.87
CA GLY A 152 15.61 6.05 3.18
C GLY A 152 14.50 5.97 2.14
N SER A 153 14.57 6.72 1.03
CA SER A 153 13.63 6.54 -0.09
C SER A 153 13.90 5.23 -0.83
N ILE A 154 12.85 4.63 -1.39
CA ILE A 154 12.91 3.39 -2.17
C ILE A 154 13.21 3.73 -3.63
N GLN A 155 14.12 2.97 -4.26
CA GLN A 155 14.35 3.05 -5.70
C GLN A 155 13.19 2.39 -6.45
N SER A 156 12.50 3.16 -7.28
CA SER A 156 11.36 2.67 -8.08
C SER A 156 11.81 1.61 -9.08
N LEU A 157 10.98 0.59 -9.27
CA LEU A 157 11.22 -0.55 -10.13
C LEU A 157 10.19 -0.59 -11.26
N THR A 158 10.60 -1.13 -12.40
CA THR A 158 9.69 -1.56 -13.48
C THR A 158 9.80 -3.07 -13.59
N ALA A 159 8.65 -3.76 -13.61
CA ALA A 159 8.63 -5.20 -13.78
C ALA A 159 9.24 -5.57 -15.14
N GLN A 160 10.16 -6.53 -15.13
CA GLN A 160 10.76 -7.05 -16.36
C GLN A 160 9.87 -8.14 -16.96
N LYS A 161 9.93 -8.25 -18.29
CA LYS A 161 9.38 -9.39 -19.04
C LYS A 161 10.20 -10.64 -18.77
#